data_AF-W2IPH1-F1
#
_entry.id   AF-W2IPH1-F1
#
_cell.length_a   1.000
_cell.length_b   1.000
_cell.length_c   1.000
_cell.angle_alpha   90.00
_cell.angle_beta   90.00
_cell.angle_gamma   90.00
#
_symmetry.space_group_name_H-M   'P 1'
#
loop_
_entity.id
_entity.type
_entity.pdbx_description
1 polymer ?
#
loop_
_entity_poly.entity_id
_entity_poly.type
_entity_poly.pdbx_seq_one_letter_code
_entity_poly.pdbx_strand_id
1 'polypeptide(L)'
;MVRRSVGSHAEETVRLASLSLVNSCVIQNVLGMAANEMAEVVELDEELVTRHEDKILFVYSTVDEWVPGEFMQEFQLRFVNAQHRVVPNRHAFMMELDGTRNVTEHISQWIAVILDEKKEIKIKICD
;
A
#
# COMPACT_ATOMS: atom_id res chain seq x y z
N MET A 1 13.24 -9.53 18.19
CA MET A 1 12.76 -8.28 17.57
C MET A 1 13.72 -7.14 17.83
N VAL A 2 13.83 -6.58 19.05
CA VAL A 2 14.72 -5.45 19.38
C VAL A 2 16.20 -5.68 19.04
N ARG A 3 16.76 -6.86 19.39
CA ARG A 3 18.14 -7.22 19.01
C ARG A 3 18.38 -7.32 17.50
N ARG A 4 17.33 -7.59 16.71
CA ARG A 4 17.42 -7.65 15.23
C ARG A 4 17.19 -6.28 14.61
N SER A 5 16.29 -5.46 15.17
CA SER A 5 15.97 -4.12 14.65
C SER A 5 17.04 -3.06 14.98
N VAL A 6 17.73 -3.17 16.11
CA VAL A 6 18.86 -2.30 16.47
C VAL A 6 20.16 -2.75 15.76
N GLY A 7 20.15 -3.93 15.14
CA GLY A 7 21.31 -4.52 14.47
C GLY A 7 22.23 -5.27 15.43
N SER A 8 22.82 -6.37 14.95
CA SER A 8 23.79 -7.18 15.71
C SER A 8 25.11 -6.45 15.99
N HIS A 9 25.40 -5.39 15.23
CA HIS A 9 26.62 -4.59 15.32
C HIS A 9 26.49 -3.33 16.19
N ALA A 10 25.30 -3.06 16.74
CA ALA A 10 25.13 -1.93 17.65
C ALA A 10 25.79 -2.17 19.00
N GLU A 11 26.28 -1.08 19.59
CA GLU A 11 26.87 -1.08 20.93
C GLU A 11 25.90 -1.67 21.97
N GLU A 12 26.43 -2.43 22.92
CA GLU A 12 25.63 -3.15 23.91
C GLU A 12 24.72 -2.22 24.73
N THR A 13 25.22 -1.03 25.07
CA THR A 13 24.50 0.03 25.77
C THR A 13 23.24 0.47 25.02
N VAL A 14 23.36 0.70 23.71
CA VAL A 14 22.25 1.08 22.82
C VAL A 14 21.22 -0.04 22.73
N ARG A 15 21.66 -1.30 22.71
CA ARG A 15 20.78 -2.47 22.67
C ARG A 15 19.99 -2.63 23.98
N LEU A 16 20.65 -2.43 25.12
CA LEU A 16 20.01 -2.49 26.44
C LEU A 16 19.03 -1.32 26.65
N ALA A 17 19.41 -0.11 26.25
CA ALA A 17 18.52 1.05 26.28
C ALA A 17 17.31 0.86 25.35
N SER A 18 17.51 0.31 24.16
CA SER A 18 16.41 0.01 23.25
C SER A 18 15.47 -1.06 23.80
N LEU A 19 16.01 -2.07 24.50
CA LEU A 19 15.21 -3.09 25.19
C LEU A 19 14.39 -2.51 26.34
N SER A 20 14.93 -1.54 27.10
CA SER A 20 14.21 -0.90 28.21
C SER A 20 13.07 0.00 27.73
N LEU A 21 13.14 0.51 26.50
CA LEU A 21 12.07 1.30 25.88
C LEU A 21 10.91 0.45 25.35
N VAL A 22 11.06 -0.88 25.31
CA VAL A 22 10.05 -1.79 24.76
C VAL A 22 9.09 -2.27 25.85
N ASN A 23 7.82 -1.95 25.68
CA ASN A 23 6.76 -2.51 26.53
C ASN A 23 6.33 -3.88 26.00
N SER A 24 6.51 -4.93 26.81
CA SER A 24 6.21 -6.31 26.44
C SER A 24 4.73 -6.53 26.09
N CYS A 25 3.80 -5.90 26.81
CA CYS A 25 2.36 -6.00 26.54
C CYS A 25 2.02 -5.38 25.18
N VAL A 26 2.58 -4.21 24.87
CA VAL A 26 2.38 -3.56 23.57
C VAL A 26 2.90 -4.45 22.43
N ILE A 27 4.10 -5.03 22.57
CA ILE A 27 4.63 -5.95 21.55
C ILE A 27 3.76 -7.20 21.39
N GLN A 28 3.29 -7.79 22.49
CA GLN A 28 2.37 -8.92 22.42
C GLN A 28 1.09 -8.56 21.67
N ASN A 29 0.51 -7.39 21.94
CA ASN A 29 -0.68 -6.93 21.25
C ASN A 29 -0.43 -6.68 19.76
N VAL A 30 0.70 -6.06 19.39
CA VAL A 30 1.08 -5.83 17.99
C VAL A 30 1.27 -7.15 17.25
N LEU A 31 1.99 -8.11 17.83
CA LEU A 31 2.18 -9.42 17.24
C LEU A 31 0.87 -10.22 17.16
N GLY A 32 -0.01 -10.07 18.15
CA GLY A 32 -1.35 -10.66 18.14
C GLY A 32 -2.22 -10.10 17.01
N MET A 33 -2.23 -8.77 16.81
CA MET A 33 -2.95 -8.16 15.68
C MET A 33 -2.41 -8.65 14.34
N ALA A 34 -1.09 -8.69 14.15
CA ALA A 34 -0.48 -9.21 12.92
C ALA A 34 -0.83 -10.69 12.69
N ALA A 35 -0.84 -11.51 13.75
CA ALA A 35 -1.21 -12.92 13.65
C ALA A 35 -2.69 -13.10 13.27
N ASN A 36 -3.58 -12.30 13.85
CA ASN A 36 -5.00 -12.32 13.52
C ASN A 36 -5.24 -11.85 12.07
N GLU A 37 -4.59 -10.76 11.65
CA GLU A 37 -4.67 -10.27 10.27
C GLU A 37 -4.24 -11.35 9.27
N MET A 38 -3.12 -12.02 9.50
CA MET A 38 -2.67 -13.13 8.65
C MET A 38 -3.59 -14.36 8.67
N ALA A 39 -4.44 -14.51 9.69
CA ALA A 39 -5.40 -15.61 9.80
C ALA A 39 -6.75 -15.28 9.14
N GLU A 40 -7.14 -14.01 9.13
CA GLU A 40 -8.45 -13.56 8.63
C GLU A 40 -8.36 -12.99 7.21
N VAL A 41 -7.28 -12.28 6.87
CA VAL A 41 -7.06 -11.63 5.58
C VAL A 41 -6.11 -12.49 4.76
N VAL A 42 -6.63 -13.62 4.31
CA VAL A 42 -5.85 -14.62 3.55
C VAL A 42 -5.87 -14.34 2.05
N GLU A 43 -7.05 -14.00 1.53
CA GLU A 43 -7.29 -13.86 0.09
C GLU A 43 -7.90 -12.49 -0.24
N LEU A 44 -7.58 -12.01 -1.44
CA LEU A 44 -8.21 -10.83 -2.01
C LEU A 44 -9.68 -11.13 -2.32
N ASP A 45 -10.59 -10.22 -1.97
CA ASP A 45 -11.99 -10.29 -2.41
C ASP A 45 -12.08 -9.99 -3.92
N GLU A 46 -11.88 -11.03 -4.73
CA GLU A 46 -11.82 -10.89 -6.18
C GLU A 46 -13.14 -10.40 -6.76
N GLU A 47 -14.28 -10.80 -6.17
CA GLU A 47 -15.59 -10.42 -6.66
C GLU A 47 -15.79 -8.91 -6.52
N LEU A 48 -15.42 -8.35 -5.36
CA LEU A 48 -15.50 -6.91 -5.11
C LEU A 48 -14.57 -6.14 -6.05
N VAL A 49 -13.33 -6.58 -6.19
CA VAL A 49 -12.33 -5.91 -7.03
C VAL A 49 -12.77 -5.95 -8.50
N THR A 50 -13.17 -7.11 -9.01
CA THR A 50 -13.62 -7.27 -10.40
C THR A 50 -14.86 -6.44 -10.70
N ARG A 51 -15.81 -6.35 -9.76
CA ARG A 51 -17.04 -5.56 -9.92
C ARG A 51 -16.76 -4.05 -10.04
N HIS A 52 -15.66 -3.57 -9.49
CA HIS A 52 -15.32 -2.14 -9.43
C HIS A 52 -13.97 -1.81 -10.07
N GLU A 53 -13.47 -2.73 -10.89
CA GLU A 53 -12.14 -2.68 -11.49
C GLU A 53 -11.91 -1.36 -12.24
N ASP A 54 -12.92 -0.90 -12.99
CA ASP A 54 -12.94 0.36 -13.73
C ASP A 54 -12.74 1.61 -12.85
N LYS A 55 -12.95 1.47 -11.54
CA LYS A 55 -12.84 2.55 -10.54
C LYS A 55 -11.71 2.29 -9.55
N ILE A 56 -10.76 1.44 -9.88
CA ILE A 56 -9.61 1.17 -9.02
C ILE A 56 -8.35 1.77 -9.66
N LEU A 57 -7.54 2.42 -8.81
CA LEU A 57 -6.18 2.83 -9.13
C LEU A 57 -5.22 2.03 -8.25
N PHE A 58 -4.46 1.13 -8.86
CA PHE A 58 -3.33 0.49 -8.20
C PHE A 58 -2.08 1.35 -8.33
N VAL A 59 -1.42 1.62 -7.20
CA VAL A 59 -0.19 2.42 -7.13
C VAL A 59 0.92 1.52 -6.60
N TYR A 60 2.00 1.44 -7.36
CA TYR A 60 3.17 0.62 -7.07
C TYR A 60 4.42 1.48 -6.93
N SER A 61 5.47 0.89 -6.38
CA SER A 61 6.80 1.48 -6.44
C SER A 61 7.85 0.42 -6.71
N THR A 62 8.86 0.82 -7.49
CA THR A 62 10.03 -0.01 -7.78
C THR A 62 11.07 0.02 -6.67
N VAL A 63 10.90 0.89 -5.67
CA VAL A 63 11.77 1.04 -4.50
C VAL A 63 11.04 0.67 -3.19
N ASP A 64 9.85 0.07 -3.29
CA ASP A 64 9.16 -0.52 -2.16
C ASP A 64 9.85 -1.84 -1.79
N GLU A 65 10.40 -1.90 -0.57
CA GLU A 65 11.07 -3.10 -0.03
C GLU A 65 10.11 -3.97 0.81
N TRP A 66 8.86 -3.54 0.98
CA TRP A 66 7.83 -4.23 1.73
C TRP A 66 6.92 -5.07 0.82
N VAL A 67 6.51 -4.50 -0.31
CA VAL A 67 5.68 -5.21 -1.31
C VAL A 67 6.58 -5.69 -2.45
N PRO A 68 6.68 -7.01 -2.70
CA PRO A 68 7.50 -7.53 -3.78
C PRO A 68 7.05 -7.03 -5.16
N GLY A 69 8.00 -6.75 -6.05
CA GLY A 69 7.73 -6.18 -7.38
C GLY A 69 6.93 -7.09 -8.31
N GLU A 70 6.92 -8.40 -8.03
CA GLU A 70 6.14 -9.41 -8.75
C GLU A 70 4.63 -9.14 -8.67
N PHE A 71 4.14 -8.60 -7.55
CA PHE A 71 2.73 -8.26 -7.36
C PHE A 71 2.26 -7.20 -8.36
N MET A 72 3.13 -6.26 -8.74
CA MET A 72 2.81 -5.27 -9.78
C MET A 72 2.49 -5.97 -11.11
N GLN A 73 3.34 -6.92 -11.50
CA GLN A 73 3.18 -7.65 -12.76
C GLN A 73 1.91 -8.51 -12.74
N GLU A 74 1.67 -9.21 -11.63
CA GLU A 74 0.46 -10.01 -11.45
C GLU A 74 -0.80 -9.15 -11.56
N PHE A 75 -0.87 -8.04 -10.82
CA PHE A 75 -2.08 -7.20 -10.78
C PHE A 75 -2.33 -6.50 -12.12
N GLN A 76 -1.30 -6.10 -12.85
CA GLN A 76 -1.44 -5.54 -14.20
C GLN A 76 -2.02 -6.55 -15.20
N LEU A 77 -1.69 -7.82 -15.06
CA LEU A 77 -2.24 -8.89 -15.91
C LEU A 77 -3.65 -9.29 -15.48
N ARG A 78 -3.91 -9.25 -14.18
CA ARG A 78 -5.15 -9.72 -13.57
C ARG A 78 -6.29 -8.70 -13.62
N PHE A 79 -5.98 -7.40 -13.51
CA PHE A 79 -6.95 -6.32 -13.42
C PHE A 79 -6.77 -5.30 -14.56
N VAL A 80 -6.93 -5.76 -15.80
CA VAL A 80 -6.68 -4.98 -17.02
C VAL A 80 -7.56 -3.73 -17.21
N ASN A 81 -8.73 -3.67 -16.57
CA ASN A 81 -9.63 -2.51 -16.61
C ASN A 81 -9.33 -1.49 -15.51
N ALA A 82 -8.46 -1.83 -14.55
CA ALA A 82 -8.01 -0.91 -13.52
C ALA A 82 -6.94 0.04 -14.08
N GLN A 83 -6.80 1.19 -13.43
CA GLN A 83 -5.67 2.07 -13.70
C GLN A 83 -4.47 1.65 -12.87
N HIS A 84 -3.28 1.66 -13.48
CA HIS A 84 -2.03 1.27 -12.83
C HIS A 84 -1.01 2.41 -12.91
N ARG A 85 -0.34 2.71 -11.79
CA ARG A 85 0.73 3.71 -11.74
C ARG A 85 1.92 3.25 -10.95
N VAL A 86 3.10 3.65 -11.41
CA VAL A 86 4.37 3.41 -10.71
C VAL A 86 4.91 4.74 -10.23
N VAL A 87 5.25 4.82 -8.94
CA VAL A 87 5.81 6.00 -8.28
C VAL A 87 7.20 5.71 -7.72
N PRO A 88 8.09 6.70 -7.61
CA PRO A 88 9.45 6.51 -7.10
C PRO A 88 9.54 6.61 -5.57
N ASN A 89 8.48 6.27 -4.84
CA ASN A 89 8.35 6.48 -3.39
C ASN A 89 8.45 5.15 -2.63
N ARG A 90 9.06 5.10 -1.43
CA ARG A 90 9.08 3.90 -0.57
C ARG A 90 7.68 3.59 0.00
N HIS A 91 7.53 2.40 0.59
CA HIS A 91 6.27 1.82 1.07
C HIS A 91 5.28 2.80 1.70
N ALA A 92 5.76 3.59 2.68
CA ALA A 92 4.95 4.62 3.32
C ALA A 92 4.92 5.89 2.46
N PHE A 93 4.30 5.80 1.27
CA PHE A 93 4.39 6.83 0.23
C PHE A 93 4.16 8.25 0.75
N MET A 94 3.16 8.44 1.62
CA MET A 94 2.79 9.75 2.16
C MET A 94 3.81 10.36 3.12
N MET A 95 4.68 9.53 3.72
CA MET A 95 5.65 9.92 4.74
C MET A 95 6.97 10.45 4.15
N GLU A 96 7.15 10.37 2.84
CA GLU A 96 8.32 10.93 2.16
C GLU A 96 8.22 12.45 1.99
N LEU A 97 9.37 13.11 1.80
CA LEU A 97 9.52 14.57 1.74
C LEU A 97 8.56 15.26 0.76
N ASP A 98 8.25 14.61 -0.36
CA ASP A 98 7.27 15.06 -1.37
C ASP A 98 6.14 14.03 -1.61
N GLY A 99 6.07 13.01 -0.76
CA GLY A 99 5.23 11.84 -0.94
C GLY A 99 3.76 12.15 -1.06
N THR A 100 3.25 12.98 -0.14
CA THR A 100 1.86 13.44 -0.16
C THR A 100 1.51 14.19 -1.46
N ARG A 101 2.41 15.07 -1.92
CA ARG A 101 2.18 15.84 -3.16
C ARG A 101 2.12 14.93 -4.38
N ASN A 102 3.09 14.02 -4.51
CA ASN A 102 3.17 13.10 -5.64
C ASN A 102 1.94 12.19 -5.72
N VAL A 103 1.54 11.58 -4.60
CA VAL A 103 0.36 10.70 -4.57
C VAL A 103 -0.92 11.49 -4.82
N THR A 104 -1.02 12.73 -4.32
CA THR A 104 -2.19 13.60 -4.57
C THR A 104 -2.34 13.89 -6.06
N GLU A 105 -1.26 14.19 -6.77
CA GLU A 105 -1.30 14.45 -8.21
C GLU A 105 -1.84 13.24 -8.98
N HIS A 106 -1.38 12.03 -8.66
CA HIS A 106 -1.91 10.80 -9.25
C HIS A 106 -3.41 10.61 -8.93
N ILE A 107 -3.82 10.76 -7.67
CA ILE A 107 -5.23 10.63 -7.28
C ILE A 107 -6.10 11.65 -8.04
N SER A 108 -5.68 12.91 -8.11
CA SER A 108 -6.42 13.97 -8.81
C SER A 108 -6.59 13.66 -10.30
N GLN A 109 -5.53 13.21 -10.97
CA GLN A 109 -5.58 12.81 -12.37
C GLN A 109 -6.53 11.62 -12.59
N TRP A 110 -6.49 10.61 -11.71
CA TRP A 110 -7.38 9.44 -11.78
C TRP A 110 -8.85 9.83 -11.62
N ILE A 111 -9.17 10.67 -10.62
CA ILE A 111 -10.54 11.16 -10.40
C ILE A 111 -11.05 11.93 -11.62
N ALA A 112 -10.21 12.78 -12.22
CA ALA A 112 -10.59 13.56 -13.40
C ALA A 112 -11.01 12.65 -14.57
N VAL A 113 -10.22 11.61 -14.87
CA VAL A 113 -10.52 10.63 -15.93
C VAL A 113 -11.88 9.95 -15.68
N ILE A 114 -12.10 9.43 -14.46
CA ILE A 114 -13.36 8.76 -14.08
C ILE A 114 -14.57 9.70 -14.22
N LEU A 115 -14.41 10.97 -13.85
CA LEU A 115 -15.50 11.95 -13.93
C LEU A 115 -15.84 12.33 -15.36
N ASP A 116 -14.83 12.44 -16.24
CA ASP A 116 -15.05 12.77 -17.65
C ASP A 116 -15.68 11.60 -18.40
N GLU A 117 -15.27 10.36 -18.15
CA GLU A 117 -15.93 9.15 -18.68
C GLU A 117 -17.42 9.09 -18.31
N LYS A 118 -17.76 9.45 -17.06
CA LYS A 118 -19.16 9.52 -16.61
C LYS A 118 -19.97 10.58 -17.34
N LYS A 119 -19.37 11.73 -17.69
CA LYS A 119 -20.07 12.77 -18.48
C LYS A 119 -20.38 12.25 -19.87
N GLU A 120 -19.43 11.60 -20.53
CA GLU A 120 -19.60 11.02 -21.87
C GLU A 120 -20.69 9.95 -21.90
N ILE A 121 -20.73 9.06 -20.91
CA ILE A 121 -21.80 8.04 -20.79
C ILE A 121 -23.16 8.71 -20.61
N LYS A 122 -23.25 9.74 -19.77
CA LYS A 122 -24.51 10.45 -19.51
C LYS A 122 -25.04 11.16 -20.77
N ILE A 123 -24.17 11.74 -21.58
CA ILE A 123 -24.55 12.39 -22.84
C ILE A 123 -25.11 11.34 -23.82
N LYS A 124 -24.45 10.19 -23.98
CA LYS A 124 -24.91 9.11 -24.87
C LYS A 124 -26.25 8.46 -24.49
N ILE A 125 -26.68 8.56 -23.24
CA ILE A 125 -27.98 8.03 -22.77
C ILE A 125 -29.10 9.06 -22.98
N CYS A 126 -28.77 10.34 -23.15
CA CYS A 126 -29.74 11.42 -23.31
C CYS A 126 -30.06 11.79 -24.78
N ASP A 127 -29.34 11.21 -25.74
CA ASP A 127 -29.61 11.28 -27.19
C ASP A 127 -30.42 10.04 -27.66
#